data_AF-A0A6V7WA21-F1
#
_entry.id   AF-A0A6V7WA21-F1
#
_cell.length_a   1.000
_cell.length_b   1.000
_cell.length_c   1.000
_cell.angle_alpha   90.00
_cell.angle_beta   90.00
_cell.angle_gamma   90.00
#
_symmetry.space_group_name_H-M   'P 1'
#
loop_
_entity.id
_entity.type
_entity.pdbx_description
1 polymer ?
#
loop_
_entity_poly.entity_id
_entity_poly.type
_entity_poly.pdbx_seq_one_letter_code
_entity_poly.pdbx_strand_id
1 'polypeptide(L)'
;MMLITFLLLICASFLAADDAFVYRNDCKYRIIFNNLEIPSIIDLVSVGFGNGFDWQERIIIKGKVFDNPDQFEINLAGDGVIHETANIQLHFNPRFHSPEVVRNTWRKDVGWGNEVNYGSFPFNNGEAFILEFIAMRKDMMHISVNGKFYGYFNSFDLNKISQIYVSGIDTFQINSLTLCPNDYKVEKPASTTTRNY
;
A
#
# COMPACT_ATOMS: atom_id res chain seq x y z
N MET A 1 -27.51 25.54 -18.87
CA MET A 1 -27.05 25.29 -17.48
C MET A 1 -27.37 23.87 -16.97
N MET A 2 -27.92 22.96 -17.80
CA MET A 2 -28.39 21.62 -17.35
C MET A 2 -27.48 20.44 -17.74
N LEU A 3 -26.50 20.65 -18.65
CA LEU A 3 -25.56 19.58 -19.07
C LEU A 3 -24.38 19.37 -18.10
N ILE A 4 -23.94 20.43 -17.40
CA ILE A 4 -22.76 20.37 -16.52
C ILE A 4 -23.08 19.56 -15.23
N THR A 5 -24.31 19.68 -14.73
CA THR A 5 -24.79 18.94 -13.55
C THR A 5 -24.97 17.44 -13.81
N PHE A 6 -25.34 17.04 -15.04
CA PHE A 6 -25.46 15.62 -15.40
C PHE A 6 -24.10 14.92 -15.48
N LEU A 7 -23.07 15.59 -16.04
CA LEU A 7 -21.72 15.04 -16.14
C LEU A 7 -21.05 14.87 -14.76
N LEU A 8 -21.27 15.83 -13.85
CA LEU A 8 -20.81 15.75 -12.46
C LEU A 8 -21.51 14.63 -11.68
N LEU A 9 -22.81 14.41 -11.89
CA LEU A 9 -23.56 13.30 -11.27
C LEU A 9 -23.07 11.93 -11.75
N ILE A 10 -22.76 11.80 -13.05
CA ILE A 10 -22.23 10.54 -13.61
C ILE A 10 -20.82 10.26 -13.07
N CYS A 11 -19.98 11.30 -12.95
CA CYS A 11 -18.63 11.15 -12.37
C CYS A 11 -18.67 10.77 -10.89
N ALA A 12 -19.53 11.42 -10.10
CA ALA A 12 -19.69 11.10 -8.68
C ALA A 12 -20.28 9.70 -8.43
N SER A 13 -21.20 9.24 -9.29
CA SER A 13 -21.77 7.89 -9.19
C SER A 13 -20.79 6.80 -9.64
N PHE A 14 -19.91 7.07 -10.62
CA PHE A 14 -18.81 6.18 -10.98
C PHE A 14 -17.77 6.06 -9.85
N LEU A 15 -17.35 7.20 -9.28
CA LEU A 15 -16.42 7.23 -8.14
C LEU A 15 -17.01 6.53 -6.90
N ALA A 16 -18.28 6.75 -6.60
CA ALA A 16 -18.96 6.08 -5.48
C ALA A 16 -19.17 4.57 -5.71
N ALA A 17 -19.36 4.14 -6.96
CA ALA A 17 -19.48 2.72 -7.30
C ALA A 17 -18.14 1.99 -7.16
N ASP A 18 -17.03 2.63 -7.55
CA ASP A 18 -15.68 2.11 -7.35
C ASP A 18 -15.35 2.03 -5.85
N ASP A 19 -15.69 3.05 -5.06
CA ASP A 19 -15.51 3.03 -3.61
C ASP A 19 -16.32 1.90 -2.94
N ALA A 20 -17.61 1.75 -3.26
CA ALA A 20 -18.45 0.68 -2.69
C ALA A 20 -18.05 -0.74 -3.12
N PHE A 21 -17.27 -0.87 -4.19
CA PHE A 21 -16.74 -2.15 -4.65
C PHE A 21 -15.41 -2.51 -3.98
N VAL A 22 -14.55 -1.52 -3.70
CA VAL A 22 -13.30 -1.67 -2.93
C VAL A 22 -13.53 -2.25 -1.53
N TYR A 23 -14.62 -1.86 -0.87
CA TYR A 23 -14.94 -2.30 0.50
C TYR A 23 -15.72 -3.63 0.59
N ARG A 24 -16.07 -4.27 -0.54
CA ARG A 24 -16.92 -5.48 -0.55
C ARG A 24 -16.19 -6.82 -0.44
N ASN A 25 -14.85 -6.84 -0.50
CA ASN A 25 -14.10 -8.07 -0.28
C ASN A 25 -13.85 -8.28 1.22
N ASP A 26 -14.26 -9.41 1.79
CA ASP A 26 -14.10 -9.72 3.22
C ASP A 26 -12.69 -10.19 3.62
N CYS A 27 -11.68 -10.06 2.75
CA CYS A 27 -10.31 -10.58 2.98
C CYS A 27 -10.37 -12.04 3.49
N LYS A 28 -11.11 -12.89 2.76
CA LYS A 28 -11.44 -14.26 3.20
C LYS A 28 -10.18 -15.07 3.48
N TYR A 29 -9.22 -14.97 2.58
CA TYR A 29 -7.86 -15.45 2.77
C TYR A 29 -6.98 -14.29 3.19
N ARG A 30 -6.22 -14.47 4.26
CA ARG A 30 -5.34 -13.44 4.79
C ARG A 30 -4.09 -14.01 5.42
N ILE A 31 -2.97 -13.33 5.20
CA ILE A 31 -1.70 -13.59 5.87
C ILE A 31 -1.51 -12.46 6.87
N ILE A 32 -1.30 -12.80 8.15
CA ILE A 32 -1.23 -11.81 9.23
C ILE A 32 0.12 -11.92 9.93
N PHE A 33 0.81 -10.79 10.03
CA PHE A 33 1.98 -10.59 10.88
C PHE A 33 1.53 -9.77 12.09
N ASN A 34 1.71 -10.29 13.30
CA ASN A 34 1.38 -9.59 14.54
C ASN A 34 2.65 -9.03 15.17
N ASN A 35 2.56 -7.82 15.74
CA ASN A 35 3.66 -7.16 16.45
C ASN A 35 4.96 -7.13 15.62
N LEU A 36 4.86 -6.61 14.40
CA LEU A 36 5.98 -6.59 13.46
C LEU A 36 7.08 -5.65 13.99
N GLU A 37 8.29 -6.17 14.12
CA GLU A 37 9.47 -5.38 14.52
C GLU A 37 9.84 -4.37 13.43
N ILE A 38 10.45 -3.24 13.83
CA ILE A 38 10.86 -2.17 12.92
C ILE A 38 12.36 -1.88 13.16
N PRO A 39 13.20 -1.87 12.12
CA PRO A 39 12.84 -2.07 10.71
C PRO A 39 12.50 -3.53 10.37
N SER A 40 11.71 -3.74 9.32
CA SER A 40 11.38 -5.08 8.82
C SER A 40 11.28 -5.14 7.31
N ILE A 41 11.56 -6.33 6.77
CA ILE A 41 11.33 -6.70 5.37
C ILE A 41 10.42 -7.93 5.38
N ILE A 42 9.33 -7.88 4.61
CA ILE A 42 8.46 -9.01 4.34
C ILE A 42 8.63 -9.38 2.87
N ASP A 43 9.13 -10.58 2.60
CA ASP A 43 9.12 -11.19 1.27
C ASP A 43 7.72 -11.78 1.00
N LEU A 44 6.98 -11.15 0.09
CA LEU A 44 5.61 -11.53 -0.26
C LEU A 44 5.53 -12.88 -0.95
N VAL A 45 6.57 -13.30 -1.67
CA VAL A 45 6.62 -14.60 -2.34
C VAL A 45 6.78 -15.69 -1.29
N SER A 46 7.73 -15.52 -0.37
CA SER A 46 8.03 -16.50 0.69
C SER A 46 6.85 -16.75 1.63
N VAL A 47 6.01 -15.74 1.86
CA VAL A 47 4.83 -15.86 2.74
C VAL A 47 3.55 -16.29 2.01
N GLY A 48 3.64 -16.58 0.71
CA GLY A 48 2.53 -17.11 -0.08
C GLY A 48 1.53 -16.06 -0.57
N PHE A 49 1.84 -14.76 -0.46
CA PHE A 49 1.06 -13.71 -1.12
C PHE A 49 1.33 -13.69 -2.63
N GLY A 50 2.57 -13.99 -3.02
CA GLY A 50 3.01 -14.09 -4.40
C GLY A 50 3.74 -12.85 -4.90
N ASN A 51 3.93 -12.78 -6.22
CA ASN A 51 4.55 -11.64 -6.88
C ASN A 51 3.47 -10.77 -7.53
N GLY A 52 3.61 -9.46 -7.37
CA GLY A 52 2.70 -8.45 -7.85
C GLY A 52 1.60 -8.11 -6.84
N PHE A 53 1.17 -6.84 -6.89
CA PHE A 53 0.02 -6.33 -6.15
C PHE A 53 -1.11 -6.05 -7.14
N ASP A 54 -1.95 -7.07 -7.35
CA ASP A 54 -2.95 -7.13 -8.41
C ASP A 54 -4.31 -6.58 -7.95
N TRP A 55 -5.19 -6.34 -8.92
CA TRP A 55 -6.52 -5.78 -8.71
C TRP A 55 -7.27 -6.38 -7.50
N GLN A 56 -7.83 -5.50 -6.66
CA GLN A 56 -8.51 -5.77 -5.38
C GLN A 56 -7.67 -6.36 -4.26
N GLU A 57 -6.38 -6.61 -4.46
CA GLU A 57 -5.52 -6.98 -3.34
C GLU A 57 -5.35 -5.81 -2.38
N ARG A 58 -5.20 -6.14 -1.10
CA ARG A 58 -5.04 -5.14 -0.05
C ARG A 58 -3.90 -5.46 0.87
N ILE A 59 -3.24 -4.39 1.34
CA ILE A 59 -2.27 -4.42 2.43
C ILE A 59 -2.86 -3.52 3.52
N ILE A 60 -3.14 -4.09 4.68
CA ILE A 60 -3.77 -3.41 5.81
C ILE A 60 -2.78 -3.37 6.97
N ILE A 61 -2.45 -2.17 7.43
CA ILE A 61 -1.47 -1.94 8.48
C ILE A 61 -2.18 -1.26 9.63
N LYS A 62 -2.21 -1.93 10.79
CA LYS A 62 -2.72 -1.37 12.04
C LYS A 62 -1.54 -1.08 12.94
N GLY A 63 -1.44 0.15 13.38
CA GLY A 63 -0.32 0.60 14.20
C GLY A 63 -0.72 1.69 15.17
N LYS A 64 0.28 2.16 15.92
CA LYS A 64 0.16 3.31 16.81
C LYS A 64 1.39 4.18 16.65
N VAL A 65 1.18 5.47 16.45
CA VAL A 65 2.24 6.47 16.45
C VAL A 65 2.66 6.73 17.90
N PHE A 66 3.97 6.83 18.14
CA PHE A 66 4.49 7.17 19.46
C PHE A 66 4.41 8.68 19.76
N ASP A 67 4.82 9.06 20.96
CA ASP A 67 4.89 10.45 21.34
C ASP A 67 6.14 11.11 20.73
N ASN A 68 5.98 12.33 20.22
CA ASN A 68 7.03 13.10 19.52
C ASN A 68 7.61 12.35 18.30
N PRO A 69 6.75 11.89 17.37
CA PRO A 69 7.19 11.17 16.19
C PRO A 69 8.00 12.06 15.24
N ASP A 70 8.98 11.48 14.55
CA ASP A 70 9.72 12.17 13.49
C ASP A 70 9.13 11.86 12.11
N GLN A 71 9.40 10.66 11.61
CA GLN A 71 8.85 10.14 10.36
C GLN A 71 8.93 8.61 10.32
N PHE A 72 8.09 8.01 9.50
CA PHE A 72 8.21 6.59 9.16
C PHE A 72 8.05 6.39 7.66
N GLU A 73 8.48 5.23 7.17
CA GLU A 73 8.31 4.86 5.78
C GLU A 73 7.80 3.44 5.62
N ILE A 74 6.96 3.27 4.61
CA ILE A 74 6.49 1.97 4.15
C ILE A 74 6.76 1.92 2.65
N ASN A 75 7.65 1.03 2.25
CA ASN A 75 8.09 0.87 0.87
C ASN A 75 7.50 -0.43 0.30
N LEU A 76 6.67 -0.30 -0.74
CA LEU A 76 6.27 -1.43 -1.59
C LEU A 76 7.27 -1.50 -2.74
N ALA A 77 8.06 -2.57 -2.76
CA ALA A 77 9.20 -2.71 -3.65
C ALA A 77 9.17 -4.05 -4.40
N GLY A 78 9.83 -4.06 -5.54
CA GLY A 78 10.08 -5.28 -6.29
C GLY A 78 11.36 -5.97 -5.87
N ASP A 79 11.70 -7.05 -6.57
CA ASP A 79 12.87 -7.88 -6.30
C ASP A 79 14.19 -7.08 -6.28
N GLY A 80 15.14 -7.56 -5.48
CA GLY A 80 16.44 -6.91 -5.20
C GLY A 80 16.60 -6.49 -3.74
N VAL A 81 17.70 -5.78 -3.46
CA VAL A 81 18.01 -5.24 -2.13
C VAL A 81 17.41 -3.84 -2.02
N ILE A 82 16.57 -3.61 -1.00
CA ILE A 82 15.94 -2.32 -0.73
C ILE A 82 17.02 -1.24 -0.53
N HIS A 83 16.83 -0.07 -1.12
CA HIS A 83 17.78 1.05 -1.15
C HIS A 83 19.10 0.81 -1.92
N GLU A 84 19.28 -0.35 -2.57
CA GLU A 84 20.45 -0.62 -3.40
C GLU A 84 20.06 -0.96 -4.84
N THR A 85 19.35 -2.09 -5.03
CA THR A 85 19.07 -2.65 -6.36
C THR A 85 17.58 -2.80 -6.66
N ALA A 86 16.72 -2.77 -5.64
CA ALA A 86 15.27 -2.85 -5.81
C ALA A 86 14.68 -1.53 -6.32
N ASN A 87 13.69 -1.63 -7.21
CA ASN A 87 12.82 -0.50 -7.52
C ASN A 87 11.71 -0.40 -6.47
N ILE A 88 11.38 0.82 -6.04
CA ILE A 88 10.29 1.09 -5.09
C ILE A 88 9.09 1.61 -5.87
N GLN A 89 8.03 0.81 -5.94
CA GLN A 89 6.76 1.16 -6.59
C GLN A 89 5.95 2.15 -5.76
N LEU A 90 6.10 2.14 -4.44
CA LEU A 90 5.55 3.16 -3.56
C LEU A 90 6.49 3.34 -2.39
N HIS A 91 7.03 4.53 -2.25
CA HIS A 91 7.56 5.03 -0.99
C HIS A 91 6.46 5.85 -0.34
N PHE A 92 5.92 5.40 0.79
CA PHE A 92 4.91 6.11 1.57
C PHE A 92 5.56 6.62 2.86
N ASN A 93 5.74 7.93 3.00
CA ASN A 93 6.52 8.54 4.07
C ASN A 93 5.77 9.68 4.75
N PRO A 94 5.04 9.40 5.84
CA PRO A 94 4.50 10.42 6.73
C PRO A 94 5.62 11.11 7.50
N ARG A 95 5.69 12.44 7.39
CA ARG A 95 6.64 13.31 8.09
C ARG A 95 5.88 14.16 9.10
N PHE A 96 6.20 14.07 10.38
CA PHE A 96 5.49 14.79 11.44
C PHE A 96 6.07 16.17 11.71
N HIS A 97 7.37 16.38 11.45
CA HIS A 97 8.03 17.69 11.58
C HIS A 97 7.52 18.71 10.55
N SER A 98 7.09 18.24 9.38
CA SER A 98 6.44 19.00 8.32
C SER A 98 5.21 18.21 7.91
N PRO A 99 4.07 18.36 8.61
CA PRO A 99 2.91 17.46 8.53
C PRO A 99 2.40 17.24 7.10
N GLU A 100 2.97 16.23 6.45
CA GLU A 100 2.67 15.81 5.08
C GLU A 100 2.92 14.32 4.93
N VAL A 101 2.28 13.70 3.95
CA VAL A 101 2.64 12.34 3.54
C VAL A 101 3.22 12.41 2.14
N VAL A 102 4.54 12.21 2.06
CA VAL A 102 5.21 12.11 0.78
C VAL A 102 4.98 10.73 0.20
N ARG A 103 4.54 10.70 -1.05
CA ARG A 103 4.50 9.49 -1.87
C ARG A 103 5.42 9.66 -3.06
N ASN A 104 6.26 8.67 -3.34
CA ASN A 104 7.17 8.71 -4.49
C ASN A 104 7.45 7.30 -5.03
N THR A 105 8.17 7.24 -6.16
CA THR A 105 8.77 6.02 -6.70
C THR A 105 10.29 6.17 -6.74
N TRP A 106 11.01 5.07 -6.53
CA TRP A 106 12.45 5.00 -6.77
C TRP A 106 12.72 3.99 -7.87
N ARG A 107 13.53 4.38 -8.86
CA ARG A 107 14.03 3.46 -9.88
C ARG A 107 15.54 3.40 -9.79
N LYS A 108 16.12 2.21 -9.66
CA LYS A 108 17.56 2.02 -9.45
C LYS A 108 18.46 2.79 -10.45
N ASP A 109 18.02 2.91 -11.71
CA ASP A 109 18.80 3.52 -12.79
C ASP A 109 18.49 5.02 -12.99
N VAL A 110 17.55 5.59 -12.24
CA VAL A 110 17.07 6.98 -12.40
C VAL A 110 17.11 7.77 -11.08
N GLY A 111 16.83 7.11 -9.97
CA GLY A 111 16.67 7.71 -8.65
C GLY A 111 15.20 7.96 -8.29
N TRP A 112 14.98 8.94 -7.40
CA TRP A 112 13.66 9.37 -6.95
C TRP A 112 12.90 10.07 -8.08
N GLY A 113 11.61 9.79 -8.20
CA GLY A 113 10.70 10.55 -9.04
C GLY A 113 10.26 11.87 -8.39
N ASN A 114 9.18 12.44 -8.93
CA ASN A 114 8.56 13.62 -8.34
C ASN A 114 7.73 13.23 -7.11
N GLU A 115 7.91 13.97 -6.02
CA GLU A 115 7.13 13.78 -4.79
C GLU A 115 5.64 14.15 -5.00
N VAL A 116 4.77 13.39 -4.35
CA VAL A 116 3.32 13.62 -4.30
C VAL A 116 2.89 13.78 -2.84
N ASN A 117 2.61 15.01 -2.42
CA ASN A 117 2.37 15.39 -1.02
C ASN A 117 1.03 16.12 -0.78
N TYR A 118 0.09 16.10 -1.73
CA TYR A 118 -1.23 16.69 -1.52
C TYR A 118 -2.09 15.86 -0.55
N GLY A 119 -3.00 16.52 0.16
CA GLY A 119 -3.92 15.91 1.12
C GLY A 119 -3.62 16.33 2.56
N SER A 120 -4.61 16.19 3.45
CA SER A 120 -4.45 16.51 4.88
C SER A 120 -3.62 15.45 5.60
N PHE A 121 -2.70 15.83 6.49
CA PHE A 121 -1.96 14.86 7.29
C PHE A 121 -2.90 13.99 8.16
N PRO A 122 -2.93 12.65 7.98
CA PRO A 122 -3.96 11.80 8.59
C PRO A 122 -3.52 11.07 9.87
N PHE A 123 -2.31 11.35 10.37
CA PHE A 123 -1.73 10.70 11.54
C PHE A 123 -1.63 11.69 12.71
N ASN A 124 -1.86 11.20 13.93
CA ASN A 124 -1.76 11.99 15.13
C ASN A 124 -0.76 11.36 16.11
N ASN A 125 -0.05 12.21 16.83
CA ASN A 125 0.86 11.83 17.90
C ASN A 125 0.11 11.02 18.97
N GLY A 126 0.66 9.87 19.38
CA GLY A 126 0.07 9.00 20.39
C GLY A 126 -1.17 8.21 19.96
N GLU A 127 -1.66 8.35 18.72
CA GLU A 127 -2.89 7.72 18.26
C GLU A 127 -2.67 6.45 17.44
N ALA A 128 -3.67 5.56 17.49
CA ALA A 128 -3.73 4.38 16.63
C ALA A 128 -4.19 4.77 15.22
N PHE A 129 -3.73 4.01 14.22
CA PHE A 129 -4.15 4.17 12.85
C PHE A 129 -4.41 2.84 12.16
N ILE A 130 -5.26 2.88 11.13
CA ILE A 130 -5.44 1.82 10.14
C ILE A 130 -5.09 2.42 8.78
N LEU A 131 -4.03 1.95 8.16
CA LEU A 131 -3.62 2.32 6.80
C LEU A 131 -3.94 1.18 5.86
N GLU A 132 -4.59 1.47 4.74
CA GLU A 132 -4.87 0.47 3.70
C GLU A 132 -4.34 0.94 2.34
N PHE A 133 -3.60 0.06 1.68
CA PHE A 133 -3.32 0.16 0.26
C PHE A 133 -4.22 -0.84 -0.46
N ILE A 134 -4.92 -0.39 -1.50
CA ILE A 134 -5.76 -1.25 -2.36
C ILE A 134 -5.31 -1.07 -3.81
N ALA A 135 -5.00 -2.18 -4.49
CA ALA A 135 -4.69 -2.16 -5.91
C ALA A 135 -5.97 -1.96 -6.75
N MET A 136 -5.99 -0.90 -7.56
CA MET A 136 -7.12 -0.53 -8.40
C MET A 136 -6.89 -0.86 -9.87
N ARG A 137 -5.63 -0.80 -10.33
CA ARG A 137 -5.14 -1.17 -11.66
C ARG A 137 -3.65 -1.51 -11.54
N LYS A 138 -3.03 -2.01 -12.62
CA LYS A 138 -1.58 -2.33 -12.66
C LYS A 138 -0.65 -1.15 -12.29
N ASP A 139 -1.16 0.07 -12.33
CA ASP A 139 -0.41 1.32 -12.14
C ASP A 139 -1.06 2.25 -11.10
N MET A 140 -2.19 1.88 -10.49
CA MET A 140 -2.91 2.76 -9.58
C MET A 140 -3.32 2.05 -8.30
N MET A 141 -3.03 2.69 -7.17
CA MET A 141 -3.48 2.28 -5.85
C MET A 141 -4.39 3.33 -5.22
N HIS A 142 -5.41 2.86 -4.50
CA HIS A 142 -6.20 3.64 -3.55
C HIS A 142 -5.52 3.55 -2.19
N ILE A 143 -5.45 4.68 -1.48
CA ILE A 143 -4.92 4.76 -0.12
C ILE A 143 -6.02 5.26 0.80
N SER A 144 -6.28 4.54 1.89
CA SER A 144 -7.18 4.98 2.95
C SER A 144 -6.45 5.01 4.29
N VAL A 145 -6.85 5.95 5.17
CA VAL A 145 -6.39 6.01 6.55
C VAL A 145 -7.61 6.16 7.45
N ASN A 146 -7.71 5.31 8.47
CA ASN A 146 -8.83 5.25 9.41
C ASN A 146 -10.20 5.14 8.72
N GLY A 147 -10.27 4.32 7.67
CA GLY A 147 -11.48 4.09 6.87
C GLY A 147 -11.91 5.28 6.01
N LYS A 148 -11.08 6.32 5.90
CA LYS A 148 -11.33 7.50 5.05
C LYS A 148 -10.38 7.50 3.86
N PHE A 149 -10.90 7.88 2.69
CA PHE A 149 -10.08 8.09 1.51
C PHE A 149 -8.98 9.13 1.77
N TYR A 150 -7.74 8.76 1.51
CA TYR A 150 -6.58 9.65 1.61
C TYR A 150 -6.14 10.16 0.23
N GLY A 151 -6.12 9.28 -0.76
CA GLY A 151 -5.72 9.65 -2.12
C GLY A 151 -5.49 8.45 -3.02
N TYR A 152 -5.34 8.74 -4.31
CA TYR A 152 -4.81 7.78 -5.28
C TYR A 152 -3.32 8.02 -5.47
N PHE A 153 -2.57 6.96 -5.73
CA PHE A 153 -1.18 7.06 -6.15
C PHE A 153 -0.96 6.27 -7.44
N ASN A 154 -0.32 6.92 -8.42
CA ASN A 154 0.05 6.31 -9.67
C ASN A 154 1.51 5.83 -9.58
N SER A 155 1.70 4.53 -9.65
CA SER A 155 3.00 3.89 -9.75
C SER A 155 3.30 3.53 -11.22
N PHE A 156 4.46 2.92 -11.47
CA PHE A 156 4.83 2.48 -12.81
C PHE A 156 4.41 1.04 -13.14
N ASP A 157 4.48 0.12 -12.16
CA ASP A 157 4.05 -1.27 -12.34
C ASP A 157 3.92 -1.98 -10.98
N LEU A 158 2.69 -2.06 -10.45
CA LEU A 158 2.37 -2.75 -9.19
C LEU A 158 2.60 -4.26 -9.28
N ASN A 159 2.62 -4.84 -10.48
CA ASN A 159 2.83 -6.28 -10.68
C ASN A 159 4.29 -6.69 -10.42
N LYS A 160 5.17 -5.74 -10.11
CA LYS A 160 6.54 -6.00 -9.69
C LYS A 160 6.72 -6.04 -8.18
N ILE A 161 5.72 -5.66 -7.39
CA ILE A 161 5.85 -5.63 -5.93
C ILE A 161 5.99 -7.06 -5.42
N SER A 162 7.11 -7.35 -4.76
CA SER A 162 7.41 -8.65 -4.17
C SER A 162 7.85 -8.57 -2.71
N GLN A 163 7.99 -7.35 -2.17
CA GLN A 163 8.43 -7.16 -0.80
C GLN A 163 7.90 -5.85 -0.21
N ILE A 164 7.68 -5.86 1.11
CA ILE A 164 7.31 -4.70 1.91
C ILE A 164 8.47 -4.41 2.85
N TYR A 165 8.98 -3.19 2.80
CA TYR A 165 9.94 -2.70 3.78
C TYR A 165 9.30 -1.63 4.66
N VAL A 166 9.59 -1.69 5.95
CA VAL A 166 9.09 -0.75 6.95
C VAL A 166 10.24 -0.21 7.77
N SER A 167 10.30 1.10 7.94
CA SER A 167 11.27 1.79 8.80
C SER A 167 10.64 3.01 9.49
N GLY A 168 11.33 3.57 10.47
CA GLY A 168 10.82 4.61 11.38
C GLY A 168 10.99 4.19 12.84
N ILE A 169 12.23 3.86 13.22
CA ILE A 169 12.60 3.48 14.59
C ILE A 169 12.17 4.59 15.55
N ASP A 170 11.61 4.22 16.69
CA ASP A 170 11.10 5.13 17.72
C ASP A 170 10.01 6.12 17.26
N THR A 171 9.45 5.96 16.05
CA THR A 171 8.34 6.78 15.55
C THR A 171 6.98 6.11 15.79
N PHE A 172 6.89 4.80 15.58
CA PHE A 172 5.63 4.06 15.63
C PHE A 172 5.84 2.57 15.86
N GLN A 173 4.75 1.87 16.13
CA GLN A 173 4.69 0.42 16.13
C GLN A 173 3.66 -0.10 15.13
N ILE A 174 3.89 -1.31 14.60
CA ILE A 174 2.91 -2.07 13.85
C ILE A 174 2.34 -3.17 14.74
N ASN A 175 1.07 -3.02 15.13
CA ASN A 175 0.34 -4.05 15.86
C ASN A 175 0.00 -5.23 14.94
N SER A 176 -0.37 -4.97 13.70
CA SER A 176 -0.55 -6.02 12.70
C SER A 176 -0.38 -5.50 11.27
N LEU A 177 0.24 -6.31 10.42
CA LEU A 177 0.20 -6.17 8.96
C LEU A 177 -0.56 -7.36 8.38
N THR A 178 -1.62 -7.09 7.62
CA THR A 178 -2.47 -8.09 6.99
C THR A 178 -2.38 -7.96 5.48
N LEU A 179 -2.05 -9.06 4.82
CA LEU A 179 -2.10 -9.18 3.37
C LEU A 179 -3.40 -9.88 2.96
N CYS A 180 -4.13 -9.27 2.04
CA CYS A 180 -5.39 -9.76 1.49
C CYS A 180 -5.21 -10.05 -0.01
N PRO A 181 -4.80 -11.26 -0.40
CA PRO A 181 -4.78 -11.65 -1.80
C PRO A 181 -6.20 -11.66 -2.39
N ASN A 182 -6.30 -11.50 -3.70
CA ASN A 182 -7.57 -11.63 -4.40
C ASN A 182 -7.97 -13.12 -4.43
N ASP A 183 -9.25 -13.42 -4.21
CA ASP A 183 -9.80 -14.77 -4.23
C ASP A 183 -9.41 -15.56 -5.50
N TYR A 184 -9.28 -14.88 -6.66
CA TYR A 184 -8.78 -15.49 -7.90
C TYR A 184 -7.35 -16.07 -7.81
N LYS A 185 -6.45 -15.45 -7.02
CA LYS A 185 -5.09 -15.98 -6.81
C LYS A 185 -5.09 -17.22 -5.93
N VAL A 186 -6.05 -17.31 -5.01
CA VAL A 186 -6.13 -18.41 -4.05
C VAL A 186 -6.72 -19.67 -4.67
N GLU A 187 -7.65 -19.53 -5.62
CA GLU A 187 -8.27 -20.66 -6.31
C GLU A 187 -7.39 -21.28 -7.40
N LYS A 188 -6.36 -20.57 -7.87
CA LYS A 188 -5.36 -21.14 -8.77
C LYS A 188 -4.31 -21.88 -7.91
N PRO A 189 -4.29 -23.23 -7.86
CA PRO A 189 -3.22 -23.91 -7.15
C PRO A 189 -1.89 -23.48 -7.77
N ALA A 190 -0.88 -23.26 -6.91
CA ALA A 190 0.49 -23.03 -7.35
C ALA A 190 0.84 -24.09 -8.40
N SER A 191 1.03 -23.66 -9.65
CA SER A 191 1.47 -24.57 -10.70
C SER A 191 2.82 -25.12 -10.27
N THR A 192 2.81 -26.32 -9.72
CA THR A 192 4.01 -27.02 -9.29
C THR A 192 4.69 -27.43 -10.57
N THR A 193 5.59 -26.59 -11.07
CA THR A 193 6.52 -26.98 -12.12
C THR A 193 7.51 -27.94 -11.48
N THR A 194 7.16 -29.22 -11.43
CA THR A 194 8.14 -30.29 -11.27
C THR A 194 9.12 -30.18 -12.43
N ARG A 195 10.30 -29.61 -12.17
CA ARG A 195 11.46 -29.88 -13.02
C ARG A 195 11.90 -31.30 -12.72
N ASN A 196 11.63 -32.20 -13.65
CA ASN A 196 12.31 -33.48 -13.69
C ASN A 196 13.76 -33.20 -14.10
N TYR A 197 14.71 -33.60 -13.24
CA TYR A 197 16.10 -33.79 -13.62
C TYR A 197 16.26 -35.18 -14.24
#